data_AF-A0A453NIH4-F1
#
_entry.id   AF-A0A453NIH4-F1
#
_cell.length_a   1.000
_cell.length_b   1.000
_cell.length_c   1.000
_cell.angle_alpha   90.00
_cell.angle_beta   90.00
_cell.angle_gamma   90.00
#
_symmetry.space_group_name_H-M   'P 1'
#
loop_
_entity.id
_entity.type
_entity.pdbx_description
1 polymer ?
#
loop_
_entity_poly.entity_id
_entity_poly.type
_entity_poly.pdbx_seq_one_letter_code
_entity_poly.pdbx_strand_id
1 'polypeptide(L)' 'MGLKGGLHTTGAKWFMIESQRHSYHLVDPSPWPISGSLGALATTVGGVMYMHSFQGGATLLSLG' A
#
# COMPACT_ATOMS: atom_id res chain seq x y z
N MET A 1 -52.18 15.96 -4.19
CA MET A 1 -51.94 14.59 -4.70
C MET A 1 -50.79 14.62 -5.70
N GLY A 2 -49.77 13.75 -5.55
CA GLY A 2 -48.63 13.59 -6.49
C GLY A 2 -47.34 14.25 -6.00
N LEU A 3 -46.53 13.67 -5.10
CA LEU A 3 -45.67 12.47 -5.22
C LEU A 3 -44.72 12.46 -6.44
N LYS A 4 -43.42 12.31 -6.11
CA LYS A 4 -42.24 11.87 -6.90
C LYS A 4 -41.30 13.03 -7.28
N GLY A 5 -40.03 13.08 -6.90
CA GLY A 5 -39.16 12.11 -6.23
C GLY A 5 -37.74 12.62 -6.37
N GLY A 6 -37.31 13.48 -5.45
CA GLY A 6 -35.93 13.97 -5.34
C GLY A 6 -35.29 13.38 -4.09
N LEU A 7 -35.06 12.07 -4.09
CA LEU A 7 -34.31 11.36 -3.04
C LEU A 7 -32.83 11.71 -3.17
N HIS A 8 -32.50 12.98 -2.91
CA HIS A 8 -31.15 13.47 -2.78
C HIS A 8 -30.66 13.01 -1.40
N THR A 9 -29.68 12.12 -1.41
CA THR A 9 -29.03 11.33 -0.35
C THR A 9 -28.41 12.12 0.82
N THR A 10 -29.07 13.18 1.28
CA THR A 10 -28.56 14.13 2.26
C THR A 10 -28.55 13.56 3.69
N GLY A 11 -29.21 12.44 3.95
CA GLY A 11 -29.24 11.81 5.28
C GLY A 11 -27.92 11.15 5.70
N ALA A 12 -27.19 10.49 4.79
CA ALA A 12 -26.02 9.69 5.14
C ALA A 12 -24.75 10.51 5.41
N LYS A 13 -24.66 11.71 4.83
CA LYS A 13 -23.47 12.57 4.89
C LYS A 13 -23.28 13.30 6.22
N TRP A 14 -24.34 13.45 7.02
CA TRP A 14 -24.26 14.06 8.36
C TRP A 14 -23.79 13.08 9.44
N PHE A 15 -24.08 11.78 9.28
CA PHE A 15 -23.68 10.76 10.26
C PHE A 15 -22.22 10.31 10.15
N MET A 16 -21.56 10.53 9.00
CA MET A 16 -20.17 10.11 8.77
C MET A 16 -19.12 11.08 9.35
N ILE A 17 -19.51 12.31 9.70
CA ILE A 17 -18.59 13.36 10.18
C ILE A 17 -18.21 13.17 11.67
N GLU A 18 -18.99 12.41 12.46
CA GLU A 18 -18.72 12.20 13.89
C GLU A 18 -17.61 11.15 14.18
N SER A 19 -17.02 10.51 13.16
CA SER A 19 -16.21 9.29 13.35
C SER A 19 -14.67 9.47 13.46
N GLN A 20 -14.07 10.65 13.29
CA GLN A 20 -12.61 10.83 13.39
C GLN A 20 -12.24 12.16 14.09
N ARG A 21 -11.86 12.10 15.37
CA ARG A 21 -11.48 13.28 16.19
C ARG A 21 -10.08 13.82 15.93
N HIS A 22 -9.33 13.23 15.02
CA HIS A 22 -7.98 13.65 14.66
C HIS A 22 -7.78 13.59 13.15
N SER A 23 -7.15 14.61 12.57
CA SER A 23 -6.91 14.73 11.12
C SER A 23 -5.88 13.76 10.55
N TYR A 24 -5.54 12.69 11.27
CA TYR A 24 -4.63 11.65 10.79
C TYR A 24 -5.38 10.62 9.94
N HIS A 25 -4.89 10.42 8.73
CA HIS A 25 -5.36 9.38 7.81
C HIS A 25 -4.81 8.02 8.28
N LEU A 26 -5.68 7.17 8.81
CA LEU A 26 -5.36 5.77 9.09
C LEU A 26 -5.20 5.06 7.74
N VAL A 27 -3.96 4.68 7.42
CA VAL A 27 -3.65 3.99 6.16
C VAL A 27 -4.15 2.55 6.26
N ASP A 28 -4.90 2.12 5.26
CA ASP A 28 -5.32 0.72 5.15
C ASP A 28 -4.08 -0.19 5.08
N PRO A 29 -4.09 -1.36 5.75
CA PRO A 29 -2.96 -2.28 5.72
C PRO A 29 -2.70 -2.71 4.28
N SER A 30 -1.52 -2.35 3.76
CA SER A 30 -1.12 -2.67 2.40
C SER A 30 0.02 -3.70 2.38
N PRO A 31 0.08 -4.59 1.38
CA PRO A 31 1.15 -5.58 1.26
C PRO A 31 2.47 -4.99 0.73
N TRP A 32 2.44 -3.75 0.25
CA TRP A 32 3.58 -3.07 -0.37
C TRP A 32 4.84 -3.01 0.50
N PRO A 33 4.78 -2.76 1.82
CA PRO A 33 5.96 -2.75 2.69
C PRO A 33 6.69 -4.10 2.74
N ILE A 34 5.96 -5.22 2.68
CA ILE A 34 6.55 -6.56 2.68
C ILE A 34 7.23 -6.81 1.34
N SER A 35 6.57 -6.47 0.22
CA SER A 35 7.18 -6.63 -1.10
C SER A 35 8.46 -5.80 -1.27
N GLY A 36 8.47 -4.56 -0.78
CA GLY A 36 9.66 -3.71 -0.81
C GLY A 36 10.79 -4.25 0.07
N SER A 37 10.46 -4.78 1.25
CA SER A 37 11.45 -5.38 2.16
C SER A 37 12.11 -6.64 1.55
N LEU A 38 11.33 -7.47 0.86
CA LEU A 38 11.84 -8.66 0.17
C LEU A 38 12.72 -8.31 -1.03
N GLY A 39 12.37 -7.28 -1.81
CA GLY A 39 13.22 -6.75 -2.88
C GLY A 39 14.55 -6.23 -2.33
N ALA A 40 14.52 -5.35 -1.33
CA ALA A 40 15.73 -4.81 -0.71
C ALA A 40 16.66 -5.89 -0.13
N LEU A 41 16.10 -6.96 0.44
CA LEU A 41 16.86 -8.12 0.90
C LEU A 41 17.55 -8.83 -0.28
N ALA A 42 16.81 -9.11 -1.35
CA ALA A 42 17.34 -9.77 -2.54
C ALA A 42 18.43 -8.93 -3.23
N THR A 43 18.26 -7.60 -3.35
CA THR A 43 19.29 -6.69 -3.87
C THR A 43 20.57 -6.76 -3.03
N THR A 44 20.44 -6.76 -1.70
CA THR A 44 21.59 -6.78 -0.79
C THR A 44 22.37 -8.09 -0.91
N VAL A 45 21.67 -9.23 -0.91
CA VAL A 45 22.29 -10.55 -1.08
C VAL A 45 22.94 -10.68 -2.45
N GLY A 46 22.24 -10.28 -3.52
CA GLY A 46 22.76 -10.29 -4.89
C GLY A 46 23.99 -9.42 -5.05
N GLY A 47 24.00 -8.23 -4.44
CA GLY A 47 25.13 -7.30 -4.47
C GLY A 47 26.39 -7.86 -3.79
N VAL A 48 26.25 -8.47 -2.61
CA VAL A 48 27.37 -9.12 -1.91
C VAL A 48 27.92 -10.30 -2.71
N MET A 49 27.04 -11.12 -3.28
CA MET A 49 27.43 -12.26 -4.13
C MET A 49 28.12 -11.80 -5.40
N TYR A 50 27.67 -10.69 -6.00
CA TYR A 50 28.31 -10.07 -7.17
C TYR A 50 29.73 -9.59 -6.85
N MET A 51 29.94 -8.92 -5.71
CA MET A 51 31.27 -8.45 -5.29
C MET A 51 32.26 -9.59 -5.04
N HIS A 52 31.79 -10.76 -4.60
CA HIS A 52 32.62 -11.93 -4.33
C HIS A 52 32.72 -12.92 -5.50
N SER A 53 32.30 -12.53 -6.71
CA SER A 53 32.33 -13.37 -7.93
C SER A 53 31.61 -14.72 -7.78
N PHE A 54 30.54 -14.78 -6.97
CA PHE A 54 29.72 -15.98 -6.87
C PHE A 54 28.85 -16.16 -8.11
N GLN A 55 28.78 -17.39 -8.62
CA GLN A 55 27.93 -17.77 -9.75
C GLN A 55 26.45 -17.52 -9.38
N GLY A 56 25.78 -16.59 -10.08
CA GLY A 56 24.39 -16.20 -9.82
C GLY A 56 24.20 -14.92 -8.99
N GLY A 57 25.28 -14.25 -8.55
CA GLY A 57 25.16 -12.95 -7.86
C GLY A 57 24.51 -11.87 -8.73
N ALA A 58 24.86 -11.80 -10.02
CA ALA A 58 24.27 -10.86 -10.96
C ALA A 58 22.77 -11.11 -11.22
N THR A 59 22.33 -12.38 -11.23
CA THR A 59 20.93 -12.72 -11.42
C THR A 59 20.09 -12.35 -10.20
N LEU A 60 20.60 -12.61 -8.98
CA LEU A 60 19.92 -12.19 -7.75
C LEU A 60 19.86 -10.67 -7.61
N LEU A 61 20.91 -9.96 -8.00
CA LEU A 61 20.93 -8.49 -8.01
C LEU A 61 19.93 -7.88 -9.00
N SER A 62 19.66 -8.56 -10.12
CA SER A 62 18.75 -8.05 -11.16
C SER A 62 17.27 -8.35 -10.86
N LEU A 63 17.02 -9.35 -10.01
CA LEU A 63 15.67 -9.81 -9.65
C LEU A 63 15.17 -9.21 -8.34
N GLY A 64 16.08 -8.80 -7.46
CA GLY A 64 15.79 -8.17 -6.17
C GLY A 64 15.81 -6.66 -6.22
#